data_AF-A0A2D6SNN0-F1
#
_entry.id   AF-A0A2D6SNN0-F1
#
_cell.length_a   1.000
_cell.length_b   1.000
_cell.length_c   1.000
_cell.angle_alpha   90.00
_cell.angle_beta   90.00
_cell.angle_gamma   90.00
#
_symmetry.space_group_name_H-M   'P 1'
#
loop_
_entity.id
_entity.type
_entity.pdbx_description
1 polymer ?
#
loop_
_entity_poly.entity_id
_entity_poly.type
_entity_poly.pdbx_seq_one_letter_code
_entity_poly.pdbx_strand_id
1 'polypeptide(L)'
;MLSLSDNEFSVLSFLVRNFTERLTIRSIAQRLGFSAAGVFNILKKLEKRNIVVGQKLGTGLFYSVNFENKIGKHLAAIVLLYSDEKITFDVEQIKQAKAAIFDKKSLLLITDNVTEISVSIPDVNVIVKTEDEISDLFKKKDQETLQLLKKGSVLFGEDKFVEIIKKCSSGF
;
A
#
# COMPACT_ATOMS: atom_id res chain seq x y z
N MET A 1 17.53 -16.76 6.86
CA MET A 1 16.97 -16.43 5.52
C MET A 1 15.50 -16.13 5.69
N LEU A 2 15.02 -14.94 5.31
CA LEU A 2 13.60 -14.60 5.38
C LEU A 2 12.95 -15.08 4.08
N SER A 3 12.15 -16.14 4.15
CA SER A 3 11.24 -16.52 3.08
C SER A 3 9.81 -16.27 3.51
N LEU A 4 9.01 -15.74 2.58
CA LEU A 4 7.56 -15.65 2.67
C LEU A 4 6.98 -16.66 1.69
N SER A 5 5.96 -17.40 2.12
CA SER A 5 5.12 -18.15 1.17
C SER A 5 4.22 -17.20 0.39
N ASP A 6 3.65 -17.67 -0.73
CA ASP A 6 2.72 -16.87 -1.53
C ASP A 6 1.53 -16.37 -0.69
N ASN A 7 0.98 -17.22 0.18
CA ASN A 7 -0.10 -16.82 1.09
C ASN A 7 0.33 -15.77 2.12
N GLU A 8 1.55 -15.86 2.65
CA GLU A 8 2.10 -14.85 3.56
C GLU A 8 2.29 -13.52 2.83
N PHE A 9 2.76 -13.57 1.59
CA PHE A 9 2.87 -12.41 0.71
C PHE A 9 1.49 -11.81 0.39
N SER A 10 0.47 -12.62 0.10
CA SER A 10 -0.90 -12.14 -0.15
C SER A 10 -1.50 -11.46 1.07
N VAL A 11 -1.32 -12.02 2.27
CA VAL A 11 -1.81 -11.40 3.52
C VAL A 11 -1.08 -10.07 3.77
N LEU A 12 0.24 -10.04 3.60
CA LEU A 12 1.00 -8.81 3.77
C LEU A 12 0.58 -7.74 2.74
N SER A 13 0.44 -8.13 1.48
CA SER A 13 -0.03 -7.28 0.39
C SER A 13 -1.38 -6.66 0.70
N PHE A 14 -2.30 -7.49 1.18
CA PHE A 14 -3.62 -7.06 1.60
C PHE A 14 -3.57 -6.04 2.75
N LEU A 15 -2.73 -6.25 3.77
CA LEU A 15 -2.60 -5.30 4.89
C LEU A 15 -2.05 -3.94 4.43
N VAL A 16 -1.00 -3.94 3.59
CA VAL A 16 -0.38 -2.70 3.06
C VAL A 16 -1.38 -1.91 2.22
N ARG A 17 -2.11 -2.59 1.34
CA ARG A 17 -3.06 -1.96 0.41
C ARG A 17 -4.38 -1.54 1.07
N ASN A 18 -4.67 -2.03 2.27
CA ASN A 18 -5.88 -1.68 3.04
C ASN A 18 -5.53 -1.03 4.40
N PHE A 19 -4.41 -0.31 4.47
CA PHE A 19 -3.85 0.29 5.68
C PHE A 19 -4.74 1.30 6.43
N THR A 20 -5.81 1.80 5.80
CA THR A 20 -6.80 2.71 6.40
C THR A 20 -7.97 1.99 7.08
N GLU A 21 -8.02 0.66 6.98
CA GLU A 21 -9.07 -0.18 7.54
C GLU A 21 -8.59 -0.86 8.83
N ARG A 22 -9.53 -1.11 9.75
CA ARG A 22 -9.28 -1.95 10.93
C ARG A 22 -9.50 -3.40 10.55
N LEU A 23 -8.41 -4.15 10.35
CA LEU A 23 -8.45 -5.49 9.78
C LEU A 23 -8.35 -6.57 10.86
N THR A 24 -9.40 -7.36 11.03
CA THR A 24 -9.41 -8.54 11.89
C THR A 24 -9.01 -9.80 11.10
N ILE A 25 -8.65 -10.88 11.80
CA ILE A 25 -8.41 -12.19 11.17
C ILE A 25 -9.58 -12.60 10.28
N ARG A 26 -10.81 -12.41 10.76
CA ARG A 26 -12.03 -12.78 10.02
C ARG A 26 -12.22 -11.95 8.75
N SER A 27 -12.04 -10.63 8.83
CA SER A 27 -12.22 -9.76 7.66
C SER A 27 -11.13 -10.00 6.61
N ILE A 28 -9.89 -10.27 7.03
CA ILE A 28 -8.79 -10.65 6.13
C ILE A 28 -9.10 -11.99 5.46
N ALA A 29 -9.47 -13.01 6.25
CA ALA A 29 -9.80 -14.34 5.75
C ALA A 29 -10.93 -14.31 4.72
N GLN A 30 -12.02 -13.60 5.02
CA GLN A 30 -13.16 -13.46 4.12
C GLN A 30 -12.78 -12.78 2.80
N ARG A 31 -11.97 -11.71 2.85
CA ARG A 31 -11.61 -10.93 1.66
C ARG A 31 -10.56 -11.61 0.78
N LEU A 32 -9.72 -12.47 1.36
CA LEU A 32 -8.72 -13.25 0.63
C LEU A 32 -9.19 -14.67 0.26
N GLY A 33 -10.38 -15.09 0.72
CA GLY A 33 -10.86 -16.46 0.51
C GLY A 33 -10.08 -17.51 1.29
N PHE A 34 -9.42 -17.13 2.38
CA PHE A 34 -8.64 -18.03 3.24
C PHE A 34 -9.46 -18.50 4.45
N SER A 35 -9.01 -19.58 5.10
CA SER A 35 -9.57 -19.96 6.39
C SER A 35 -9.07 -19.02 7.50
N ALA A 36 -9.93 -18.74 8.50
CA ALA A 36 -9.55 -17.90 9.64
C ALA A 36 -8.34 -18.46 10.40
N ALA A 37 -8.25 -19.80 10.54
CA ALA A 37 -7.11 -20.46 11.15
C ALA A 37 -5.81 -20.27 10.36
N GLY A 38 -5.87 -20.34 9.02
CA GLY A 38 -4.73 -20.09 8.14
C GLY A 38 -4.21 -18.65 8.28
N VAL A 39 -5.11 -17.67 8.23
CA VAL A 39 -4.77 -16.26 8.43
C VAL A 39 -4.20 -16.01 9.83
N PHE A 40 -4.78 -16.61 10.87
CA PHE A 40 -4.24 -16.52 12.23
C PHE A 40 -2.79 -17.02 12.30
N ASN A 41 -2.50 -18.18 11.72
CA ASN A 41 -1.15 -18.75 11.72
C ASN A 41 -0.16 -17.85 10.97
N ILE A 42 -0.55 -17.31 9.81
CA ILE A 42 0.26 -16.37 9.02
C ILE A 42 0.55 -15.12 9.84
N LEU A 43 -0.47 -14.47 10.40
CA LEU A 43 -0.32 -13.24 11.19
C LEU A 43 0.54 -13.48 12.42
N LYS A 44 0.37 -14.59 13.13
CA LYS A 44 1.22 -14.95 14.29
C LYS A 44 2.67 -15.17 13.89
N LYS A 45 2.94 -15.77 12.72
CA LYS A 45 4.30 -15.95 12.21
C LYS A 45 4.93 -14.61 11.83
N LEU A 46 4.20 -13.72 11.17
CA LEU A 46 4.66 -12.37 10.83
C LEU A 46 4.87 -11.49 12.08
N GLU A 47 3.98 -11.61 13.07
CA GLU A 47 4.06 -10.89 14.35
C GLU A 47 5.27 -11.31 15.17
N LYS A 48 5.59 -12.62 15.22
CA LYS A 48 6.84 -13.12 15.83
C LYS A 48 8.10 -12.52 15.21
N ARG A 49 8.03 -12.15 13.92
CA ARG A 49 9.11 -11.48 13.18
C ARG A 49 9.03 -9.96 13.28
N ASN A 50 8.07 -9.43 14.03
CA ASN A 50 7.79 -8.01 14.19
C ASN A 50 7.51 -7.29 12.86
N ILE A 51 6.97 -8.01 11.86
CA ILE A 51 6.60 -7.47 10.54
C ILE A 51 5.19 -6.88 10.58
N VAL A 52 4.29 -7.50 11.36
CA VAL A 52 2.93 -7.00 11.62
C VAL A 52 2.76 -6.85 13.13
N VAL A 53 1.80 -6.03 13.53
CA VAL A 53 1.43 -5.83 14.93
C VAL A 53 -0.06 -6.07 15.11
N GLY A 54 -0.41 -6.83 16.15
CA GLY A 54 -1.78 -6.97 16.63
C GLY A 54 -2.10 -5.92 17.69
N GLN A 55 -3.15 -5.14 17.49
CA GLN A 55 -3.67 -4.17 18.45
C GLN A 55 -5.07 -4.59 18.93
N LYS A 56 -5.25 -4.62 20.26
CA LYS A 56 -6.58 -4.83 20.85
C LYS A 56 -7.31 -3.50 20.96
N LEU A 57 -8.54 -3.45 20.45
CA LEU A 57 -9.46 -2.33 20.63
C LEU A 57 -10.81 -2.90 21.09
N GLY A 58 -11.15 -2.66 22.36
CA GLY A 58 -12.26 -3.35 23.02
C GLY A 58 -12.03 -4.86 23.04
N THR A 59 -12.98 -5.63 22.51
CA THR A 59 -12.90 -7.09 22.37
C THR A 59 -12.24 -7.55 21.06
N GLY A 60 -12.02 -6.64 20.10
CA GLY A 60 -11.47 -6.95 18.80
C GLY A 60 -9.94 -6.94 18.77
N LEU A 61 -9.35 -7.85 18.01
CA LEU A 61 -7.92 -7.87 17.68
C LEU A 61 -7.73 -7.52 16.20
N PHE A 62 -7.05 -6.41 15.95
CA PHE A 62 -6.81 -5.85 14.63
C PHE A 62 -5.33 -5.93 14.28
N TYR A 63 -5.02 -6.12 13.01
CA TYR A 63 -3.64 -6.24 12.53
C TYR A 63 -3.31 -5.18 11.50
N SER A 64 -2.10 -4.66 11.59
CA SER A 64 -1.50 -3.75 10.62
C SER A 64 -0.02 -4.08 10.42
N VAL A 65 0.59 -3.55 9.38
CA VAL A 65 2.03 -3.69 9.15
C VAL A 65 2.78 -2.83 10.17
N ASN A 66 3.86 -3.38 10.73
CA ASN A 66 4.75 -2.63 11.60
C ASN A 66 5.73 -1.80 10.76
N PHE A 67 5.35 -0.55 10.47
CA PHE A 67 6.22 0.39 9.76
C PHE A 67 7.35 0.97 10.62
N GLU A 68 7.48 0.64 11.90
CA GLU A 68 8.70 0.93 12.67
C GLU A 68 9.79 -0.13 12.44
N ASN A 69 9.40 -1.33 12.00
CA ASN A 69 10.32 -2.39 11.68
C ASN A 69 10.91 -2.19 10.27
N LYS A 70 12.25 -2.19 10.16
CA LYS A 70 12.95 -2.03 8.87
C LYS A 70 12.56 -3.10 7.84
N ILE A 71 12.42 -4.36 8.27
CA ILE A 71 11.99 -5.45 7.39
C ILE A 71 10.53 -5.24 6.97
N GLY A 72 9.65 -4.83 7.90
CA GLY A 72 8.26 -4.50 7.60
C GLY A 72 8.13 -3.42 6.52
N LYS A 73 8.93 -2.34 6.61
CA LYS A 73 9.00 -1.28 5.58
C LYS A 73 9.44 -1.83 4.22
N HIS A 74 10.56 -2.55 4.17
CA HIS A 74 11.08 -3.07 2.90
C HIS A 74 10.12 -4.06 2.24
N LEU A 75 9.45 -4.92 3.02
CA LEU A 75 8.45 -5.82 2.46
C LEU A 75 7.22 -5.08 1.95
N ALA A 76 6.80 -4.00 2.63
CA ALA A 76 5.71 -3.16 2.14
C ALA A 76 6.06 -2.48 0.82
N ALA A 77 7.28 -1.97 0.69
CA ALA A 77 7.80 -1.42 -0.56
C ALA A 77 7.78 -2.47 -1.69
N ILE A 78 8.28 -3.68 -1.42
CA ILE A 78 8.25 -4.79 -2.39
C ILE A 78 6.82 -5.13 -2.82
N VAL A 79 5.88 -5.21 -1.88
CA VAL A 79 4.46 -5.47 -2.15
C VAL A 79 3.83 -4.43 -3.07
N LEU A 80 4.21 -3.17 -2.91
CA LEU A 80 3.68 -2.05 -3.69
C LEU A 80 4.22 -2.07 -5.13
N LEU A 81 5.50 -2.44 -5.29
CA LEU A 81 6.15 -2.63 -6.58
C LEU A 81 5.69 -3.90 -7.29
N TYR A 82 5.36 -4.95 -6.54
CA TYR A 82 4.96 -6.23 -7.09
C TYR A 82 3.64 -6.09 -7.86
N SER A 83 3.74 -6.34 -9.17
CA SER A 83 2.67 -6.25 -10.14
C SER A 83 2.73 -7.47 -11.04
N ASP A 84 1.61 -8.17 -11.19
CA ASP A 84 1.49 -9.24 -12.19
C ASP A 84 1.35 -8.66 -13.63
N GLU A 85 1.16 -7.34 -13.74
CA GLU A 85 0.98 -6.64 -15.00
C GLU A 85 2.28 -5.98 -15.47
N LYS A 86 2.61 -6.19 -16.75
CA LYS A 86 3.70 -5.49 -17.42
C LYS A 86 3.24 -4.08 -17.78
N ILE A 87 3.84 -3.10 -17.14
CA ILE A 87 3.54 -1.69 -17.38
C ILE A 87 4.73 -1.08 -18.12
N THR A 88 4.48 -0.54 -19.30
CA THR A 88 5.48 0.18 -20.10
C THR A 88 5.17 1.66 -20.00
N PHE A 89 6.14 2.45 -19.56
CA PHE A 89 6.01 3.89 -19.39
C PHE A 89 7.26 4.60 -19.88
N ASP A 90 7.09 5.81 -20.41
CA ASP A 90 8.20 6.68 -20.77
C ASP A 90 8.71 7.39 -19.49
N VAL A 91 9.93 7.05 -19.09
CA VAL A 91 10.55 7.55 -17.86
C VAL A 91 10.78 9.07 -17.93
N GLU A 92 10.96 9.63 -19.12
CA GLU A 92 11.23 11.07 -19.25
C GLU A 92 10.02 11.93 -18.87
N GLN A 93 8.79 11.40 -19.02
CA GLN A 93 7.57 12.14 -18.69
C GLN A 93 7.32 12.26 -17.17
N ILE A 94 7.82 11.30 -16.39
CA ILE A 94 7.58 11.21 -14.94
C ILE A 94 8.81 11.58 -14.11
N LYS A 95 9.89 12.03 -14.75
CA LYS A 95 11.19 12.34 -14.15
C LYS A 95 11.14 13.41 -13.05
N GLN A 96 10.13 14.27 -13.09
CA GLN A 96 9.92 15.33 -12.10
C GLN A 96 9.08 14.88 -10.91
N ALA A 97 8.41 13.74 -11.01
CA ALA A 97 7.66 13.16 -9.90
C ALA A 97 8.62 12.41 -8.96
N LYS A 98 8.28 12.38 -7.68
CA LYS A 98 9.00 11.61 -6.65
C LYS A 98 8.52 10.18 -6.52
N ALA A 99 7.23 9.99 -6.77
CA ALA A 99 6.62 8.68 -6.74
C ALA A 99 5.50 8.62 -7.75
N ALA A 100 5.28 7.43 -8.29
CA ALA A 100 4.20 7.19 -9.23
C ALA A 100 3.52 5.86 -8.95
N ILE A 101 2.21 5.85 -9.07
CA ILE A 101 1.41 4.63 -9.01
C ILE A 101 0.42 4.64 -10.17
N PHE A 102 0.32 3.49 -10.84
CA PHE A 102 -0.50 3.33 -12.02
C PHE A 102 -1.51 2.21 -11.81
N ASP A 103 -2.78 2.52 -12.03
CA ASP A 103 -3.82 1.55 -12.35
C ASP A 103 -4.15 1.68 -13.83
N LYS A 104 -4.71 0.64 -14.44
CA LYS A 104 -4.99 0.51 -15.89
C LYS A 104 -5.58 1.75 -16.58
N LYS A 105 -6.26 2.61 -15.82
CA LYS A 105 -6.95 3.82 -16.27
C LYS A 105 -6.45 5.10 -15.63
N SER A 106 -5.62 5.04 -14.60
CA SER A 106 -5.25 6.20 -13.79
C SER A 106 -3.80 6.16 -13.37
N LEU A 107 -3.07 7.25 -13.60
CA LEU A 107 -1.70 7.46 -13.13
C LEU A 107 -1.72 8.54 -12.06
N LEU A 108 -1.29 8.23 -10.85
CA LEU A 108 -1.07 9.22 -9.80
C LEU A 108 0.43 9.52 -9.68
N LEU A 109 0.77 10.80 -9.74
CA LEU A 109 2.12 11.32 -9.56
C LEU A 109 2.18 12.16 -8.28
N ILE A 110 3.19 11.86 -7.45
CA ILE A 110 3.48 12.62 -6.23
C ILE A 110 4.63 13.58 -6.50
N THR A 111 4.43 14.86 -6.21
CA THR A 111 5.42 15.93 -6.40
C THR A 111 5.68 16.72 -5.11
N ASP A 112 6.75 17.49 -5.08
CA ASP A 112 7.08 18.31 -3.90
C ASP A 112 6.24 19.58 -3.82
N ASN A 113 6.25 20.37 -4.89
CA ASN A 113 5.69 21.73 -4.91
C ASN A 113 5.14 22.13 -6.29
N VAL A 114 5.21 21.23 -7.28
CA VAL A 114 4.82 21.52 -8.67
C VAL A 114 3.57 20.74 -8.98
N THR A 115 2.42 21.41 -8.99
CA THR A 115 1.13 20.86 -9.41
C THR A 115 0.99 20.75 -10.92
N GLU A 116 1.91 21.35 -11.68
CA GLU A 116 1.88 21.40 -13.14
C GLU A 116 2.97 20.52 -13.75
N ILE A 117 2.77 19.20 -13.67
CA ILE A 117 3.45 18.28 -14.60
C ILE A 117 2.46 17.96 -15.71
N SER A 118 2.72 18.43 -16.93
CA SER A 118 1.92 18.11 -18.10
C SER A 118 2.30 16.72 -18.64
N VAL A 119 1.85 15.66 -17.96
CA VAL A 119 1.92 14.30 -18.50
C VAL A 119 0.60 14.02 -19.21
N SER A 120 0.66 13.65 -20.48
CA SER A 120 -0.51 13.24 -21.26
C SER A 120 -0.24 11.86 -21.82
N ILE A 121 -0.98 10.88 -21.30
CA ILE A 121 -0.94 9.51 -21.77
C ILE A 121 -2.33 9.21 -22.35
N PRO A 122 -2.42 8.71 -23.60
CA PRO A 122 -3.70 8.34 -24.19
C PRO A 122 -4.48 7.39 -23.29
N ASP A 123 -5.78 7.65 -23.11
CA ASP A 123 -6.72 6.81 -22.35
C ASP A 123 -6.39 6.62 -20.85
N VAL A 124 -5.51 7.45 -20.29
CA VAL A 124 -5.13 7.41 -18.86
C VAL A 124 -5.43 8.75 -18.20
N ASN A 125 -6.16 8.70 -17.08
CA ASN A 125 -6.39 9.85 -16.22
C ASN A 125 -5.14 10.14 -15.38
N VAL A 126 -4.44 11.24 -15.66
CA VAL A 126 -3.27 11.65 -14.89
C VAL A 126 -3.70 12.56 -13.75
N ILE A 127 -3.36 12.15 -12.53
CA ILE A 127 -3.62 12.88 -11.30
C ILE A 127 -2.26 13.31 -10.74
N VAL A 128 -2.04 14.61 -10.57
CA VAL A 128 -0.82 15.16 -9.96
C VAL A 128 -1.19 15.74 -8.60
N LYS A 129 -0.49 15.28 -7.55
CA LYS A 129 -0.76 15.70 -6.16
C LYS A 129 0.54 15.83 -5.37
N THR A 130 0.51 16.68 -4.34
CA THR A 130 1.63 16.77 -3.40
C THR A 130 1.56 15.66 -2.34
N GLU A 131 2.68 15.42 -1.64
CA GLU A 131 2.71 14.46 -0.52
C GLU A 131 1.65 14.76 0.55
N ASP A 132 1.42 16.04 0.84
CA ASP A 132 0.46 16.51 1.84
C ASP A 132 -0.99 16.29 1.39
N GLU A 133 -1.30 16.61 0.12
CA GLU A 133 -2.64 16.36 -0.44
C GLU A 133 -2.98 14.87 -0.43
N ILE A 134 -2.04 14.00 -0.81
CA ILE A 134 -2.25 12.54 -0.76
C ILE A 134 -2.45 12.06 0.67
N SER A 135 -1.65 12.55 1.61
CA SER A 135 -1.79 12.22 3.03
C SER A 135 -3.19 12.59 3.54
N ASP A 136 -3.71 13.75 3.14
CA ASP A 136 -5.04 14.19 3.51
C ASP A 136 -6.16 13.39 2.84
N LEU A 137 -6.02 13.05 1.56
CA LEU A 137 -6.97 12.20 0.84
C LEU A 137 -7.06 10.81 1.47
N PHE A 138 -5.92 10.22 1.86
CA PHE A 138 -5.90 8.94 2.58
C PHE A 138 -6.54 9.02 3.96
N LYS A 139 -6.31 10.09 4.71
CA LYS A 139 -6.99 10.33 6.00
C LYS A 139 -8.50 10.51 5.84
N LYS A 140 -8.93 11.25 4.81
CA LYS A 140 -10.35 11.45 4.44
C LYS A 140 -10.99 10.20 3.83
N LYS A 141 -10.20 9.14 3.57
CA LYS A 141 -10.62 7.90 2.92
C LYS A 141 -11.28 8.13 1.55
N ASP A 142 -10.67 9.03 0.78
CA ASP A 142 -11.08 9.28 -0.60
C ASP A 142 -11.09 7.96 -1.40
N GLN A 143 -12.22 7.68 -2.05
CA GLN A 143 -12.46 6.37 -2.68
C GLN A 143 -11.57 6.16 -3.90
N GLU A 144 -11.36 7.19 -4.71
CA GLU A 144 -10.59 7.08 -5.94
C GLU A 144 -9.12 6.81 -5.64
N THR A 145 -8.52 7.61 -4.75
CA THR A 145 -7.11 7.50 -4.37
C THR A 145 -6.84 6.16 -3.65
N LEU A 146 -7.75 5.71 -2.78
CA LEU A 146 -7.60 4.41 -2.10
C LEU A 146 -7.76 3.23 -3.06
N GLN A 147 -8.65 3.32 -4.05
CA GLN A 147 -8.79 2.27 -5.06
C GLN A 147 -7.53 2.15 -5.90
N LEU A 148 -6.91 3.27 -6.22
CA LEU A 148 -5.65 3.32 -6.96
C LEU A 148 -4.54 2.64 -6.16
N LEU A 149 -4.41 2.87 -4.85
CA LEU A 149 -3.43 2.11 -4.04
C LEU A 149 -3.80 0.61 -3.89
N LYS A 150 -5.09 0.28 -3.86
CA LYS A 150 -5.55 -1.11 -3.73
C LYS A 150 -5.28 -1.96 -4.96
N LYS A 151 -5.38 -1.38 -6.16
CA LYS A 151 -5.30 -2.10 -7.43
C LYS A 151 -4.06 -1.75 -8.26
N GLY A 152 -3.60 -0.52 -8.14
CA GLY A 152 -2.50 -0.01 -8.93
C GLY A 152 -1.14 -0.51 -8.46
N SER A 153 -0.20 -0.47 -9.38
CA SER A 153 1.18 -0.88 -9.20
C SER A 153 2.05 0.35 -9.05
N VAL A 154 2.86 0.38 -7.99
CA VAL A 154 3.83 1.47 -7.82
C VAL A 154 4.92 1.29 -8.86
N LEU A 155 5.17 2.33 -9.65
CA LEU A 155 6.20 2.32 -10.70
C LEU A 155 7.57 2.67 -10.12
N PHE A 156 7.60 3.67 -9.23
CA PHE A 156 8.78 4.09 -8.48
C PHE A 156 8.38 4.97 -7.28
N GLY A 157 9.31 5.19 -6.35
CA GLY A 157 9.06 6.00 -5.15
C GLY A 157 8.28 5.24 -4.08
N GLU A 158 8.43 3.92 -4.06
CA GLU A 158 7.86 3.01 -3.08
C GLU A 158 8.16 3.41 -1.64
N ASP A 159 9.37 3.92 -1.36
CA ASP A 159 9.74 4.44 -0.05
C ASP A 159 8.83 5.61 0.37
N LYS A 160 8.48 6.48 -0.58
CA LYS A 160 7.56 7.62 -0.34
C LYS A 160 6.16 7.17 -0.04
N PHE A 161 5.63 6.19 -0.79
CA PHE A 161 4.34 5.60 -0.46
C PHE A 161 4.35 4.95 0.92
N VAL A 162 5.41 4.22 1.28
CA VAL A 162 5.54 3.63 2.62
C VAL A 162 5.59 4.70 3.71
N GLU A 163 6.30 5.82 3.50
CA GLU A 163 6.32 6.96 4.42
C GLU A 163 4.92 7.57 4.62
N ILE A 164 4.19 7.80 3.53
CA ILE A 164 2.82 8.34 3.57
C ILE A 164 1.87 7.37 4.28
N ILE A 165 1.91 6.09 3.90
CA ILE A 165 1.10 5.04 4.54
C ILE A 165 1.39 4.98 6.03
N LYS A 166 2.67 5.02 6.43
CA LYS A 166 3.07 5.06 7.84
C LYS A 166 2.42 6.24 8.56
N LYS A 167 2.53 7.47 8.03
CA LYS A 167 1.92 8.68 8.64
C LYS A 167 0.41 8.52 8.86
N CYS A 168 -0.28 7.87 7.92
CA CYS A 168 -1.72 7.64 7.99
C CYS A 168 -2.11 6.44 8.88
N SER A 169 -1.26 5.42 8.99
CA SER A 169 -1.48 4.26 9.85
C SER A 169 -1.17 4.54 11.32
N SER A 170 -0.29 5.50 11.63
CA SER A 170 0.02 5.89 13.01
C SER A 170 -1.13 6.59 13.75
N GLY A 171 -2.24 6.88 13.08
CA GLY A 171 -3.47 7.44 13.68
C GLY A 171 -4.46 6.40 14.22
N PHE A 172 -4.08 5.12 14.26
CA PHE A 172 -4.89 4.01 14.77
C PHE A 172 -4.41 3.49 16.13
#